data_AF-A0A3N2RJN4-F1
#
_entry.id   AF-A0A3N2RJN4-F1
#
_cell.length_a   1.000
_cell.length_b   1.000
_cell.length_c   1.000
_cell.angle_alpha   90.00
_cell.angle_beta   90.00
_cell.angle_gamma   90.00
#
_symmetry.space_group_name_H-M   'P 1'
#
loop_
_entity.id
_entity.type
_entity.pdbx_description
1 polymer ?
#
loop_
_entity_poly.entity_id
_entity_poly.type
_entity_poly.pdbx_seq_one_letter_code
_entity_poly.pdbx_strand_id
1 'polypeptide(L)'
;MIVLDYYDGPLQGFARGAFGADCCYFQIVAWSRWRDYRLFSVVAIEPETFQGIADALAQADAGRVGAVGPARWAFADRATAARMDALLRRCIEQARAPGFVCLTDGAAAAPLACVPTDEDLRRRVGAALSSGRVADLREWRDVVRPPAGR
;
A
#
# COMPACT_ATOMS: atom_id res chain seq x y z
N MET A 1 2.37 -0.42 -10.63
CA MET A 1 1.87 -0.60 -9.26
C MET A 1 1.01 -1.85 -9.23
N ILE A 2 1.08 -2.63 -8.15
CA ILE A 2 0.28 -3.82 -7.90
C ILE A 2 -0.65 -3.48 -6.75
N VAL A 3 -1.96 -3.43 -6.98
CA VAL A 3 -2.96 -3.06 -5.96
C VAL A 3 -3.64 -4.32 -5.44
N LEU A 4 -3.61 -4.51 -4.11
CA LEU A 4 -4.22 -5.68 -3.44
C LEU A 4 -5.62 -5.36 -2.91
N ASP A 5 -5.86 -4.10 -2.57
CA ASP A 5 -7.16 -3.62 -2.08
C ASP A 5 -7.45 -2.23 -2.64
N TYR A 6 -8.70 -2.01 -3.05
CA TYR A 6 -9.16 -0.82 -3.75
C TYR A 6 -10.58 -0.46 -3.30
N TYR A 7 -10.73 0.73 -2.75
CA TYR A 7 -12.02 1.32 -2.43
C TYR A 7 -11.93 2.82 -2.70
N ASP A 8 -12.58 3.25 -3.77
CA ASP A 8 -12.51 4.62 -4.28
C ASP A 8 -11.06 5.08 -4.57
N GLY A 9 -10.12 4.14 -4.73
CA GLY A 9 -8.69 4.36 -4.89
C GLY A 9 -7.86 3.27 -4.19
N PRO A 10 -6.53 3.21 -4.41
CA PRO A 10 -5.68 2.18 -3.81
C PRO A 10 -5.67 2.28 -2.29
N LEU A 11 -5.94 1.17 -1.61
CA LEU A 11 -5.84 1.06 -0.15
C LEU A 11 -4.58 0.32 0.28
N GLN A 12 -4.14 -0.65 -0.50
CA GLN A 12 -2.99 -1.48 -0.14
C GLN A 12 -2.31 -2.02 -1.40
N GLY A 13 -0.99 -2.13 -1.37
CA GLY A 13 -0.29 -2.92 -2.36
C GLY A 13 1.21 -2.68 -2.44
N PHE A 14 1.76 -2.92 -3.62
CA PHE A 14 3.18 -2.78 -3.90
C PHE A 14 3.40 -1.77 -5.03
N ALA A 15 4.43 -0.96 -4.89
CA ALA A 15 4.78 0.01 -5.90
C ALA A 15 6.29 0.01 -6.14
N ARG A 16 6.66 0.34 -7.39
CA ARG A 16 8.03 0.60 -7.81
C ARG A 16 8.11 2.07 -8.22
N GLY A 17 9.11 2.79 -7.73
CA GLY A 17 9.32 4.21 -7.99
C GLY A 17 8.16 5.10 -7.54
N ALA A 18 7.61 4.86 -6.35
CA ALA A 18 6.47 5.60 -5.81
C ALA A 18 6.66 5.88 -4.32
N PHE A 19 5.92 6.85 -3.77
CA PHE A 19 6.03 7.25 -2.37
C PHE A 19 7.47 7.61 -1.92
N GLY A 20 8.34 8.03 -2.84
CA GLY A 20 9.75 8.32 -2.55
C GLY A 20 10.63 7.09 -2.30
N ALA A 21 10.16 5.88 -2.63
CA ALA A 21 10.91 4.63 -2.49
C ALA A 21 11.05 3.90 -3.83
N ASP A 22 12.19 3.21 -4.01
CA ASP A 22 12.47 2.41 -5.21
C ASP A 22 11.48 1.26 -5.36
N CYS A 23 11.29 0.48 -4.30
CA CYS A 23 10.26 -0.55 -4.18
C CYS A 23 9.67 -0.48 -2.78
N CYS A 24 8.35 -0.52 -2.68
CA CYS A 24 7.67 -0.45 -1.39
C CYS A 24 6.39 -1.28 -1.34
N TYR A 25 6.05 -1.68 -0.12
CA TYR A 25 4.71 -2.02 0.29
C TYR A 25 4.05 -0.78 0.89
N PHE A 26 2.79 -0.54 0.54
CA PHE A 26 2.00 0.56 1.08
C PHE A 26 0.65 0.06 1.61
N GLN A 27 0.16 0.74 2.64
CA GLN A 27 -1.17 0.50 3.20
C GLN A 27 -1.77 1.81 3.73
N ILE A 28 -3.03 2.06 3.42
CA ILE A 28 -3.73 3.27 3.82
C ILE A 28 -3.93 3.30 5.33
N VAL A 29 -3.63 4.45 5.93
CA VAL A 29 -3.78 4.73 7.35
C VAL A 29 -4.98 5.64 7.57
N ALA A 30 -5.09 6.68 6.75
CA ALA A 30 -6.16 7.66 6.86
C ALA A 30 -6.50 8.31 5.50
N TRP A 31 -7.72 8.84 5.38
CA TRP A 31 -8.19 9.49 4.17
C TRP A 31 -9.09 10.69 4.48
N SER A 32 -8.99 11.73 3.66
CA SER A 32 -9.90 12.87 3.64
C SER A 32 -10.92 12.70 2.52
N ARG A 33 -12.17 12.38 2.88
CA ARG A 33 -13.29 12.26 1.92
C ARG A 33 -13.58 13.55 1.14
N TRP A 34 -13.15 14.71 1.66
CA TRP A 34 -13.47 16.01 1.09
C TRP A 34 -12.45 16.53 0.08
N ARG A 35 -11.19 16.10 0.19
CA ARG A 35 -10.07 16.61 -0.61
C ARG A 35 -9.23 15.51 -1.25
N ASP A 36 -9.70 14.27 -1.14
CA ASP A 36 -9.04 13.03 -1.58
C ASP A 36 -7.60 12.83 -1.09
N TYR A 37 -7.18 13.55 -0.04
CA TYR A 37 -5.86 13.35 0.53
C TYR A 37 -5.78 12.01 1.26
N ARG A 38 -4.76 11.21 0.92
CA ARG A 38 -4.56 9.87 1.48
C ARG A 38 -3.22 9.79 2.17
N LEU A 39 -3.23 9.27 3.40
CA LEU A 39 -2.04 8.97 4.18
C LEU A 39 -1.77 7.47 4.12
N PHE A 40 -0.60 7.11 3.63
CA PHE A 40 -0.14 5.73 3.54
C PHE A 40 1.00 5.47 4.50
N SER A 41 0.95 4.31 5.17
CA SER A 41 2.12 3.65 5.73
C SER A 41 2.94 3.08 4.58
N VAL A 42 4.25 3.35 4.55
CA VAL A 42 5.15 2.92 3.47
C VAL A 42 6.35 2.20 4.06
N VAL A 43 6.61 1.02 3.52
CA VAL A 43 7.71 0.15 3.93
C VAL A 43 8.53 -0.19 2.71
N ALA A 44 9.81 0.16 2.73
CA ALA A 44 10.73 -0.24 1.67
C ALA A 44 10.84 -1.77 1.63
N ILE A 45 10.86 -2.32 0.42
CA ILE A 45 11.08 -3.75 0.18
C ILE A 45 12.20 -3.94 -0.83
N GLU A 46 12.78 -5.12 -0.84
CA GLU A 46 13.78 -5.51 -1.83
C GLU A 46 13.17 -5.55 -3.25
N PRO A 47 13.89 -5.04 -4.28
CA PRO A 47 13.42 -5.10 -5.67
C PRO A 47 13.08 -6.52 -6.16
N GLU A 48 13.83 -7.52 -5.69
CA GLU A 48 13.62 -8.94 -5.99
C GLU A 48 12.27 -9.43 -5.47
N THR A 49 11.85 -8.91 -4.31
CA THR A 49 10.53 -9.21 -3.74
C THR A 49 9.43 -8.64 -4.63
N PHE A 50 9.57 -7.38 -5.09
CA PHE A 50 8.62 -6.78 -6.03
C PHE A 50 8.55 -7.56 -7.35
N GLN A 51 9.71 -7.91 -7.91
CA GLN A 51 9.77 -8.66 -9.17
C GLN A 51 9.14 -10.05 -9.04
N GLY A 52 9.37 -10.77 -7.94
CA GLY A 52 8.76 -12.08 -7.70
C GLY A 52 7.23 -12.03 -7.64
N ILE A 53 6.65 -10.97 -7.08
CA ILE A 53 5.20 -10.74 -7.08
C ILE A 53 4.71 -10.45 -8.51
N ALA A 54 5.41 -9.59 -9.25
CA ALA A 54 5.07 -9.23 -10.62
C ALA A 54 5.11 -10.44 -11.58
N ASP A 55 6.14 -11.27 -11.49
CA ASP A 55 6.30 -12.47 -12.31
C ASP A 55 5.20 -13.49 -12.02
N ALA A 56 4.86 -13.69 -10.75
CA ALA A 56 3.79 -14.60 -10.37
C ALA A 56 2.41 -14.11 -10.82
N LEU A 57 2.18 -12.80 -10.83
CA LEU A 57 0.98 -12.20 -11.43
C LEU A 57 0.95 -12.38 -12.94
N ALA A 58 2.07 -12.16 -13.64
CA ALA A 58 2.16 -12.36 -15.08
C ALA A 58 1.88 -13.83 -15.48
N GLN A 59 2.38 -14.79 -14.70
CA GLN A 59 2.09 -16.21 -14.87
C GLN A 59 0.59 -16.52 -14.69
N ALA A 60 -0.07 -15.86 -13.74
CA ALA A 60 -1.49 -16.03 -13.49
C ALA A 60 -2.38 -15.41 -14.58
N ASP A 61 -1.96 -14.28 -15.14
CA ASP A 61 -2.69 -13.52 -16.15
C ASP A 61 -2.53 -14.11 -17.56
N ALA A 62 -1.41 -14.77 -17.85
CA ALA A 62 -1.19 -15.52 -19.09
C ALA A 62 -2.23 -16.64 -19.34
N GLY A 63 -3.03 -17.02 -18.33
CA GLY A 63 -4.16 -17.93 -18.45
C GLY A 63 -5.55 -17.26 -18.55
N ARG A 64 -5.62 -15.92 -18.61
CA ARG A 64 -6.87 -15.15 -18.47
C ARG A 64 -7.08 -14.18 -19.63
N VAL A 65 -7.90 -14.59 -20.59
CA VAL A 65 -8.47 -13.66 -21.55
C VAL A 65 -9.65 -12.92 -20.89
N GLY A 66 -9.47 -11.64 -20.54
CA GLY A 66 -10.60 -10.69 -20.45
C GLY A 66 -11.15 -10.29 -19.07
N ALA A 67 -10.39 -10.33 -17.97
CA ALA A 67 -10.88 -9.84 -16.67
C ALA A 67 -10.37 -8.41 -16.34
N VAL A 68 -11.29 -7.44 -16.33
CA VAL A 68 -11.06 -6.05 -15.87
C VAL A 68 -11.77 -5.85 -14.52
N GLY A 69 -11.03 -5.51 -13.46
CA GLY A 69 -11.58 -5.17 -12.12
C GLY A 69 -11.31 -6.22 -11.03
N PRO A 70 -11.38 -5.85 -9.73
CA PRO A 70 -10.57 -6.42 -8.66
C PRO A 70 -11.14 -7.76 -8.17
N ALA A 71 -10.96 -8.81 -8.97
CA ALA A 71 -11.11 -10.16 -8.49
C ALA A 71 -9.93 -10.44 -7.57
N ARG A 72 -10.20 -10.52 -6.27
CA ARG A 72 -9.30 -11.11 -5.27
C ARG A 72 -8.85 -12.47 -5.80
N TRP A 73 -7.70 -12.48 -6.49
CA TRP A 73 -6.87 -13.64 -6.77
C TRP A 73 -7.58 -14.84 -7.37
N ALA A 74 -8.22 -14.67 -8.50
CA ALA A 74 -8.59 -15.86 -9.24
C ALA A 74 -7.31 -16.33 -9.95
N PHE A 75 -6.61 -17.28 -9.35
CA PHE A 75 -5.44 -17.92 -9.96
C PHE A 75 -5.90 -19.11 -10.80
N ALA A 76 -5.12 -19.49 -11.80
CA ALA A 76 -5.43 -20.67 -12.62
C ALA A 76 -5.37 -21.98 -11.80
N ASP A 77 -4.53 -22.04 -10.76
CA ASP A 77 -4.37 -23.21 -9.91
C ASP A 77 -4.14 -22.85 -8.43
N ARG A 78 -4.42 -23.83 -7.56
CA ARG A 78 -4.36 -23.70 -6.09
C ARG A 78 -2.94 -23.55 -5.56
N ALA A 79 -1.93 -24.11 -6.24
CA ALA A 79 -0.55 -24.04 -5.79
C ALA A 79 0.02 -22.63 -6.00
N THR A 80 -0.29 -22.01 -7.14
CA THR A 80 0.01 -20.60 -7.42
C THR A 80 -0.67 -19.67 -6.43
N ALA A 81 -1.94 -19.91 -6.10
CA ALA A 81 -2.65 -19.15 -5.08
C ALA A 81 -1.97 -19.24 -3.70
N ALA A 82 -1.65 -20.45 -3.24
CA ALA A 82 -0.99 -20.65 -1.95
C ALA A 82 0.42 -20.03 -1.90
N ARG A 83 1.18 -20.13 -2.99
CA ARG A 83 2.51 -19.48 -3.11
C ARG A 83 2.39 -17.97 -3.01
N MET A 84 1.38 -17.38 -3.66
CA MET A 84 1.13 -15.95 -3.63
C MET A 84 0.67 -15.47 -2.25
N ASP A 85 -0.26 -16.18 -1.61
CA ASP A 85 -0.66 -15.87 -0.23
C ASP A 85 0.52 -15.94 0.73
N ALA A 86 1.39 -16.93 0.60
CA ALA A 86 2.60 -17.05 1.42
C ALA A 86 3.59 -15.90 1.17
N LEU A 87 3.80 -15.52 -0.10
CA LEU A 87 4.67 -14.41 -0.47
C LEU A 87 4.14 -13.08 0.08
N LEU A 88 2.85 -12.80 -0.12
CA LEU A 88 2.18 -11.61 0.39
C LEU A 88 2.24 -11.54 1.91
N ARG A 89 1.94 -12.66 2.58
CA ARG A 89 2.00 -12.74 4.04
C ARG A 89 3.40 -12.47 4.55
N ARG A 90 4.43 -13.07 3.95
CA ARG A 90 5.83 -12.80 4.29
C ARG A 90 6.19 -11.33 4.08
N CYS A 91 5.77 -10.75 2.96
CA CYS A 91 6.01 -9.32 2.68
C CYS A 91 5.33 -8.44 3.72
N ILE A 92 4.07 -8.71 4.07
CA ILE A 92 3.30 -7.97 5.07
C ILE A 92 3.94 -8.13 6.46
N GLU A 93 4.41 -9.33 6.81
CA GLU A 93 5.08 -9.62 8.08
C GLU A 93 6.43 -8.90 8.20
N GLN A 94 7.23 -8.87 7.13
CA GLN A 94 8.47 -8.10 7.06
C GLN A 94 8.21 -6.59 7.03
N ALA A 95 7.09 -6.18 6.43
CA ALA A 95 6.70 -4.78 6.30
C ALA A 95 6.04 -4.19 7.57
N ARG A 96 6.08 -4.88 8.72
CA ARG A 96 5.41 -4.43 9.95
C ARG A 96 6.02 -3.16 10.55
N ALA A 97 7.27 -2.83 10.23
CA ALA A 97 7.88 -1.58 10.64
C ALA A 97 7.84 -0.59 9.46
N PRO A 98 6.92 0.38 9.42
CA PRO A 98 7.00 1.45 8.44
C PRO A 98 8.35 2.15 8.56
N GLY A 99 8.91 2.50 7.40
CA GLY A 99 10.03 3.42 7.34
C GLY A 99 9.52 4.86 7.34
N PHE A 100 8.38 5.10 6.69
CA PHE A 100 7.81 6.41 6.47
C PHE A 100 6.28 6.35 6.43
N VAL A 101 5.64 7.48 6.68
CA VAL A 101 4.26 7.75 6.25
C VAL A 101 4.26 8.79 5.15
N CYS A 102 3.48 8.58 4.09
CA CYS A 102 3.43 9.50 2.95
C CYS A 102 2.00 9.99 2.69
N LEU A 103 1.86 11.32 2.59
CA LEU A 103 0.64 11.99 2.21
C LEU A 103 0.61 12.18 0.69
N THR A 104 -0.53 11.90 0.07
CA THR A 104 -0.76 12.04 -1.38
C THR A 104 -2.09 12.75 -1.64
N ASP A 105 -2.28 13.27 -2.85
CA ASP A 105 -3.52 13.86 -3.38
C ASP A 105 -4.34 12.88 -4.24
N GLY A 106 -4.24 11.58 -3.95
CA GLY A 106 -4.86 10.52 -4.75
C GLY A 106 -3.90 9.92 -5.80
N ALA A 107 -2.84 10.63 -6.18
CA ALA A 107 -1.75 10.09 -6.99
C ALA A 107 -0.61 9.57 -6.11
N ALA A 108 -0.42 8.24 -6.08
CA ALA A 108 0.64 7.59 -5.30
C ALA A 108 2.08 7.86 -5.82
N ALA A 109 2.23 8.35 -7.04
CA ALA A 109 3.54 8.50 -7.70
C ALA A 109 4.39 9.62 -7.10
N ALA A 110 3.78 10.73 -6.69
CA ALA A 110 4.48 11.90 -6.17
C ALA A 110 3.86 12.34 -4.83
N PRO A 111 4.42 11.90 -3.69
CA PRO A 111 3.87 12.26 -2.39
C PRO A 111 4.04 13.76 -2.12
N LEU A 112 3.01 14.36 -1.51
CA LEU A 112 3.02 15.76 -1.06
C LEU A 112 3.97 15.95 0.13
N ALA A 113 4.06 14.93 0.98
CA ALA A 113 4.94 14.89 2.13
C ALA A 113 5.25 13.44 2.48
N CYS A 114 6.49 13.15 2.88
CA CYS A 114 6.85 11.89 3.52
C CYS A 114 7.57 12.19 4.83
N VAL A 115 7.15 11.49 5.89
CA VAL A 115 7.66 11.68 7.25
C VAL A 115 8.24 10.35 7.73
N PRO A 116 9.53 10.27 8.08
CA PRO A 116 10.09 9.07 8.70
C PRO A 116 9.37 8.73 9.99
N THR A 117 9.19 7.44 10.27
CA THR A 117 8.51 7.01 11.49
C THR A 117 9.50 6.68 12.60
N ASP A 118 9.37 7.35 13.74
CA ASP A 118 10.00 6.95 15.00
C ASP A 118 9.24 5.80 15.69
N GLU A 119 9.66 5.39 16.87
CA GLU A 119 9.03 4.28 17.59
C GLU A 119 7.57 4.55 17.97
N ASP A 120 7.25 5.75 18.45
CA ASP A 120 5.89 6.11 18.87
C ASP A 120 4.95 6.20 17.67
N LEU A 121 5.40 6.79 16.56
CA LEU A 121 4.65 6.87 15.32
C LEU A 121 4.45 5.48 14.71
N ARG A 122 5.46 4.59 14.75
CA ARG A 122 5.30 3.19 14.34
C ARG A 122 4.23 2.48 15.15
N ARG A 123 4.22 2.64 16.48
CA ARG A 123 3.17 2.06 17.35
C ARG A 123 1.79 2.59 16.99
N ARG A 124 1.65 3.91 16.77
CA ARG A 124 0.38 4.54 16.39
C ARG A 124 -0.13 4.07 15.02
N VAL A 125 0.75 3.99 14.02
CA VAL A 125 0.42 3.45 12.69
C VAL A 125 0.00 1.99 12.79
N GLY A 126 0.75 1.17 13.53
CA GLY A 126 0.40 -0.23 13.76
C GLY A 126 -0.99 -0.41 14.38
N ALA A 127 -1.34 0.41 15.38
CA ALA A 127 -2.66 0.40 15.99
C ALA A 127 -3.77 0.79 14.99
N ALA A 128 -3.54 1.82 14.17
CA ALA A 128 -4.49 2.25 13.15
C ALA A 128 -4.74 1.15 12.10
N LEU A 129 -3.67 0.53 11.58
CA LEU A 129 -3.78 -0.56 10.61
C LEU A 129 -4.47 -1.80 11.20
N SER A 130 -4.21 -2.11 12.47
CA SER A 130 -4.79 -3.27 13.16
C SER A 130 -6.28 -3.08 13.49
N SER A 131 -6.78 -1.85 13.51
CA SER A 131 -8.18 -1.55 13.82
C SER A 131 -9.17 -2.03 12.73
N GLY A 132 -8.67 -2.33 11.53
CA GLY A 132 -9.49 -2.67 10.37
C GLY A 132 -10.31 -1.50 9.81
N ARG A 133 -10.12 -0.28 10.33
CA ARG A 133 -10.80 0.93 9.87
C ARG A 133 -9.79 1.93 9.30
N VAL A 134 -10.16 2.53 8.17
CA VAL A 134 -9.44 3.70 7.63
C VAL A 134 -9.87 4.94 8.42
N ALA A 135 -8.92 5.58 9.10
CA ALA A 135 -9.18 6.76 9.94
C ALA A 135 -9.48 8.01 9.10
N ASP A 136 -10.07 9.03 9.72
CA ASP A 136 -10.17 10.35 9.09
C ASP A 136 -8.81 11.04 9.12
N LEU A 137 -8.39 11.66 8.01
CA LEU A 137 -7.10 12.35 7.94
C LEU A 137 -6.96 13.47 8.99
N ARG A 138 -8.07 14.04 9.49
CA ARG A 138 -8.07 15.05 10.55
C ARG A 138 -7.44 14.55 11.85
N GLU A 139 -7.48 13.24 12.10
CA GLU A 139 -6.88 12.60 13.27
C GLU A 139 -5.34 12.54 13.19
N TRP A 140 -4.75 12.89 12.04
CA TRP A 140 -3.31 12.79 11.76
C TRP A 140 -2.64 14.15 11.47
N ARG A 141 -3.31 15.25 11.79
CA ARG A 141 -2.86 16.64 11.48
C ARG A 141 -1.60 17.08 12.22
N ASP A 142 -1.27 16.38 13.30
CA ASP A 142 -0.04 16.55 14.05
C ASP A 142 1.17 15.88 13.37
N VAL A 143 0.93 14.86 12.52
CA VAL A 143 1.97 14.12 11.80
C VAL A 143 2.18 14.68 10.39
N VAL A 144 1.10 14.87 9.66
CA VAL A 144 1.12 15.40 8.29
C VAL A 144 0.11 16.53 8.15
N ARG A 145 0.47 17.54 7.37
CA ARG A 145 -0.45 18.62 7.01
C ARG A 145 -0.58 18.67 5.50
N PRO A 146 -1.82 18.59 4.96
CA PRO A 146 -2.03 18.92 3.58
C PRO A 146 -1.58 20.35 3.33
N PRO A 147 -1.04 20.66 2.14
CA PRO A 147 -0.76 22.04 1.77
C PRO A 147 -2.02 22.89 1.96
N ALA A 148 -1.85 24.11 2.48
CA ALA A 148 -2.94 25.06 2.54
C ALA A 148 -3.43 25.29 1.10
N GLY A 149 -4.63 24.81 0.80
CA GLY A 149 -5.21 24.93 -0.53
C GLY A 149 -5.24 26.40 -0.97
N ARG A 150 -4.85 26.64 -2.22
CA ARG A 150 -5.19 27.87 -2.94
C ARG A 150 -6.69 27.92 -3.20
#